data_AF-V6F1Q2-F1
#
_entry.id   AF-V6F1Q2-F1
#
_cell.length_a   1.000
_cell.length_b   1.000
_cell.length_c   1.000
_cell.angle_alpha   90.00
_cell.angle_beta   90.00
_cell.angle_gamma   90.00
#
_symmetry.space_group_name_H-M   'P 1'
#
loop_
_entity.id
_entity.type
_entity.pdbx_description
1 polymer ?
#
loop_
_entity_poly.entity_id
_entity_poly.type
_entity_poly.pdbx_seq_one_letter_code
_entity_poly.pdbx_strand_id
1 'polypeptide(L)'
;MSEDLGSIRAACRADLPSRIRAALEDYLRFVADDPPADAKGFAAWQAAAKAALAHIEMLVKLARWAETGIDTADDEASSLDRLLAQARDALEGLDGDEP
;
A
#
# COMPACT_ATOMS: atom_id res chain seq x y z
N MET A 1 1.90 -21.58 11.94
CA MET A 1 1.91 -20.57 10.86
C MET A 1 1.37 -19.21 11.30
N SER A 2 0.26 -19.13 12.04
CA SER A 2 -0.27 -17.83 12.54
C SER A 2 0.67 -17.12 13.54
N GLU A 3 1.33 -17.88 14.43
CA GLU A 3 2.36 -17.36 15.35
C GLU A 3 3.57 -16.74 14.62
N ASP A 4 3.91 -17.30 13.46
CA ASP A 4 5.03 -16.85 12.63
C ASP A 4 4.70 -15.52 11.93
N LEU A 5 3.52 -15.44 11.30
CA LEU A 5 3.02 -14.20 10.70
C LEU A 5 2.81 -13.08 11.72
N GLY A 6 2.35 -13.41 12.93
CA GLY A 6 2.23 -12.43 14.02
C GLY A 6 3.57 -11.80 14.40
N SER A 7 4.63 -12.60 14.48
CA SER A 7 5.98 -12.13 14.79
C SER A 7 6.58 -11.29 13.66
N ILE A 8 6.39 -11.72 12.40
CA ILE A 8 6.78 -10.96 11.20
C ILE A 8 6.07 -9.61 11.19
N ARG A 9 4.77 -9.59 11.50
CA ARG A 9 3.96 -8.37 11.53
C ARG A 9 4.46 -7.38 12.60
N ALA A 10 4.85 -7.88 13.77
CA ALA A 10 5.43 -7.07 14.82
C ALA A 10 6.79 -6.46 14.40
N ALA A 11 7.65 -7.26 13.78
CA ALA A 11 8.93 -6.77 13.23
C ALA A 11 8.72 -5.71 12.15
N CYS A 12 7.77 -5.92 11.24
CA CYS A 12 7.41 -4.95 10.21
C CYS A 12 6.94 -3.61 10.81
N ARG A 13 6.06 -3.62 11.83
CA ARG A 13 5.62 -2.39 12.51
C ARG A 13 6.77 -1.64 13.18
N ALA A 14 7.73 -2.36 13.76
CA ALA A 14 8.88 -1.75 14.41
C ALA A 14 9.85 -1.12 13.39
N ASP A 15 10.15 -1.83 12.30
CA ASP A 15 11.26 -1.47 11.42
C ASP A 15 10.84 -0.60 10.22
N LEU A 16 9.67 -0.85 9.62
CA LEU A 16 9.28 -0.22 8.36
C LEU A 16 9.19 1.31 8.41
N PRO A 17 8.72 1.98 9.49
CA PRO A 17 8.70 3.43 9.54
C PRO A 17 10.08 4.06 9.34
N SER A 18 11.14 3.43 9.88
CA SER A 18 12.51 3.90 9.70
C SER A 18 13.03 3.66 8.27
N ARG A 19 12.70 2.49 7.70
CA ARG A 19 13.10 2.10 6.34
C ARG A 19 12.41 2.94 5.26
N ILE A 20 11.14 3.27 5.44
CA ILE A 20 10.39 4.17 4.54
C ILE A 20 11.05 5.55 4.52
N ARG A 21 11.40 6.08 5.70
CA ARG A 21 12.10 7.38 5.80
C ARG A 21 13.44 7.35 5.08
N ALA A 22 14.26 6.34 5.32
CA ALA A 22 15.54 6.19 4.65
C ALA A 22 15.40 6.09 3.12
N ALA A 23 14.44 5.28 2.64
CA ALA A 23 14.18 5.14 1.21
C ALA A 23 13.70 6.46 0.56
N LEU A 24 12.88 7.25 1.26
CA LEU A 24 12.47 8.58 0.81
C LEU A 24 13.65 9.55 0.75
N GLU A 25 14.51 9.57 1.78
CA GLU A 25 15.71 10.42 1.82
C GLU A 25 16.68 10.05 0.69
N ASP A 26 16.88 8.75 0.43
CA ASP A 26 17.74 8.26 -0.64
C ASP A 26 17.17 8.61 -2.03
N TYR A 27 15.86 8.46 -2.22
CA TYR A 27 15.19 8.89 -3.45
C TYR A 27 15.38 10.40 -3.69
N LEU A 28 15.09 11.22 -2.67
CA LEU A 28 15.22 12.67 -2.76
C LEU A 28 16.66 13.09 -3.06
N ARG A 29 17.64 12.42 -2.46
CA ARG A 29 19.06 12.64 -2.76
C ARG A 29 19.39 12.24 -4.20
N PHE A 30 18.91 11.09 -4.67
CA PHE A 30 19.15 10.60 -6.02
C PHE A 30 18.60 11.53 -7.10
N VAL A 31 17.41 12.11 -6.89
CA VAL A 31 16.78 13.02 -7.87
C VAL A 31 17.19 14.48 -7.71
N ALA A 32 17.96 14.83 -6.68
CA ALA A 32 18.50 16.18 -6.52
C ALA A 32 19.65 16.48 -7.48
N ASP A 33 20.33 15.43 -7.98
CA ASP A 33 21.36 15.55 -9.00
C ASP A 33 20.73 15.77 -10.39
N ASP A 34 21.41 16.55 -11.24
CA ASP A 34 20.97 16.75 -12.62
C ASP A 34 20.98 15.43 -13.39
N PRO A 35 19.90 15.12 -14.14
CA PRO A 35 19.86 13.89 -14.92
C PRO A 35 20.86 13.96 -16.08
N PRO A 36 21.38 12.80 -16.55
CA PRO A 36 22.31 12.77 -17.68
C PRO A 36 21.71 13.39 -18.95
N ALA A 37 22.52 14.13 -19.71
CA ALA A 37 22.08 14.84 -20.91
C ALA A 37 21.83 13.92 -22.11
N ASP A 38 22.46 12.75 -22.15
CA ASP A 38 22.27 11.79 -23.23
C ASP A 38 21.00 10.95 -23.00
N ALA A 39 20.31 10.59 -24.09
CA ALA A 39 19.03 9.89 -24.01
C ALA A 39 19.11 8.55 -23.27
N LYS A 40 20.24 7.82 -23.39
CA LYS A 40 20.43 6.53 -22.73
C LYS A 40 20.64 6.71 -21.23
N GLY A 41 21.47 7.65 -20.83
CA GLY A 41 21.70 8.03 -19.44
C GLY A 41 20.43 8.55 -18.78
N PHE A 42 19.67 9.42 -19.46
CA PHE A 42 18.39 9.91 -18.99
C PHE A 42 17.40 8.77 -18.77
N ALA A 43 17.26 7.85 -19.74
CA ALA A 43 16.36 6.70 -19.61
C ALA A 43 16.73 5.79 -18.42
N ALA A 44 18.03 5.56 -18.20
CA ALA A 44 18.52 4.78 -17.06
C ALA A 44 18.24 5.48 -15.72
N TRP A 45 18.52 6.78 -15.63
CA TRP A 45 18.23 7.60 -14.45
C TRP A 45 16.72 7.59 -14.12
N GLN A 46 15.89 7.78 -15.14
CA GLN A 46 14.43 7.80 -15.03
C GLN A 46 13.89 6.44 -14.58
N ALA A 47 14.43 5.34 -15.11
CA ALA A 47 14.08 3.98 -14.68
C ALA A 47 14.45 3.73 -13.22
N ALA A 48 15.64 4.17 -12.78
CA ALA A 48 16.07 4.08 -11.39
C ALA A 48 15.15 4.89 -10.45
N ALA A 49 14.77 6.12 -10.84
CA ALA A 49 13.82 6.94 -10.09
C ALA A 49 12.46 6.23 -9.92
N LYS A 50 11.93 5.63 -10.98
CA LYS A 50 10.69 4.84 -10.93
C LYS A 50 10.81 3.63 -10.02
N ALA A 51 11.92 2.91 -10.11
CA ALA A 51 12.16 1.74 -9.28
C ALA A 51 12.22 2.10 -7.78
N ALA A 52 12.86 3.22 -7.44
CA ALA A 52 12.90 3.73 -6.06
C ALA A 52 11.50 4.07 -5.54
N LEU A 53 10.67 4.74 -6.33
CA LEU A 53 9.27 5.05 -5.95
C LEU A 53 8.44 3.78 -5.77
N ALA A 54 8.57 2.79 -6.67
CA ALA A 54 7.88 1.51 -6.53
C ALA A 54 8.33 0.74 -5.27
N HIS A 55 9.61 0.84 -4.90
CA HIS A 55 10.11 0.27 -3.65
C HIS A 55 9.47 0.94 -2.42
N ILE A 56 9.41 2.28 -2.41
CA ILE A 56 8.78 3.05 -1.34
C ILE A 56 7.29 2.68 -1.21
N GLU A 57 6.57 2.59 -2.34
CA GLU A 57 5.16 2.18 -2.36
C GLU A 57 4.97 0.79 -1.74
N MET A 58 5.85 -0.16 -2.06
CA MET A 58 5.80 -1.51 -1.49
C MET A 58 6.02 -1.50 0.03
N LEU A 59 6.98 -0.70 0.52
CA LEU A 59 7.20 -0.57 1.96
C LEU A 59 5.98 0.02 2.68
N VAL A 60 5.31 1.00 2.07
CA VAL A 60 4.08 1.60 2.62
C VAL A 60 2.94 0.59 2.66
N LYS A 61 2.75 -0.19 1.58
CA LYS A 61 1.75 -1.27 1.55
C LYS A 61 2.03 -2.31 2.64
N LEU A 62 3.28 -2.71 2.80
CA LEU A 62 3.68 -3.65 3.84
C LEU A 62 3.47 -3.09 5.25
N ALA A 63 3.72 -1.79 5.46
CA ALA A 63 3.46 -1.13 6.74
C ALA A 63 1.96 -1.10 7.06
N ARG A 64 1.11 -0.78 6.08
CA ARG A 64 -0.35 -0.82 6.22
C ARG A 64 -0.85 -2.21 6.55
N TRP A 65 -0.41 -3.22 5.80
CA TRP A 65 -0.68 -4.63 6.10
C TRP A 65 -0.23 -4.99 7.53
N ALA A 66 0.91 -4.48 7.97
CA ALA A 66 1.41 -4.77 9.30
C ALA A 66 0.54 -4.16 10.41
N GLU A 67 -0.08 -3.01 10.18
CA GLU A 67 -1.03 -2.39 11.11
C GLU A 67 -2.38 -3.11 11.12
N THR A 68 -3.00 -3.27 9.95
CA THR A 68 -4.38 -3.78 9.83
C THR A 68 -4.45 -5.31 9.94
N GLY A 69 -3.39 -6.01 9.51
CA GLY A 69 -3.40 -7.47 9.36
C GLY A 69 -4.25 -7.95 8.19
N ILE A 70 -4.65 -7.03 7.31
CA ILE A 70 -5.53 -7.29 6.17
C ILE A 70 -4.76 -6.97 4.88
N ASP A 71 -4.81 -7.87 3.91
CA ASP A 71 -4.33 -7.62 2.56
C ASP A 71 -5.24 -6.60 1.87
N THR A 72 -4.77 -5.35 1.78
CA THR A 72 -5.57 -4.20 1.32
C THR A 72 -6.10 -4.32 -0.11
N ALA A 73 -5.54 -5.21 -0.94
CA ALA A 73 -6.00 -5.41 -2.32
C ALA A 73 -7.29 -6.23 -2.41
N ASP A 74 -7.55 -7.14 -1.46
CA ASP A 74 -8.72 -8.02 -1.45
C ASP A 74 -9.88 -7.43 -0.61
N ASP A 75 -9.54 -6.53 0.31
CA ASP A 75 -10.46 -5.97 1.30
C ASP A 75 -11.30 -4.79 0.78
N GLU A 76 -10.81 -3.99 -0.17
CA GLU A 76 -11.65 -2.94 -0.77
C GLU A 76 -12.83 -3.55 -1.55
N ALA A 77 -12.60 -4.63 -2.29
CA ALA A 77 -13.66 -5.37 -2.97
C ALA A 77 -14.62 -6.03 -1.98
N SER A 78 -14.06 -6.70 -0.95
CA SER A 78 -14.85 -7.38 0.08
C SER A 78 -15.65 -6.42 0.97
N SER A 79 -15.11 -5.24 1.27
CA SER A 79 -15.78 -4.18 2.04
C SER A 79 -16.89 -3.53 1.24
N LEU A 80 -16.68 -3.30 -0.06
CA LEU A 80 -17.72 -2.77 -0.95
C LEU A 80 -18.86 -3.78 -1.12
N ASP A 81 -18.55 -5.07 -1.29
CA ASP A 81 -19.56 -6.14 -1.37
C ASP A 81 -20.37 -6.26 -0.08
N ARG A 82 -19.74 -6.12 1.10
CA ARG A 82 -20.47 -6.05 2.37
C ARG A 82 -21.39 -4.85 2.47
N LEU A 83 -20.93 -3.66 2.07
CA LEU A 83 -21.75 -2.45 2.04
C LEU A 83 -22.95 -2.58 1.09
N LEU A 84 -22.73 -3.16 -0.09
CA LEU A 84 -23.79 -3.44 -1.05
C LEU A 84 -24.80 -4.46 -0.53
N ALA A 85 -24.34 -5.52 0.13
CA ALA A 85 -25.21 -6.51 0.76
C ALA A 85 -26.08 -5.88 1.86
N GLN A 86 -25.50 -5.05 2.73
CA GLN A 86 -26.22 -4.32 3.77
C GLN A 86 -27.24 -3.34 3.20
N ALA A 87 -26.90 -2.62 2.12
CA ALA A 87 -27.82 -1.71 1.46
C ALA A 87 -29.01 -2.44 0.83
N ARG A 88 -28.80 -3.63 0.26
CA ARG A 88 -29.87 -4.47 -0.30
C ARG A 88 -30.80 -4.99 0.78
N ASP A 89 -30.26 -5.51 1.87
CA ASP A 89 -31.02 -6.04 3.02
C ASP A 89 -31.87 -4.94 3.67
N ALA A 90 -31.31 -3.72 3.78
CA ALA A 90 -32.04 -2.56 4.29
C ALA A 90 -33.19 -2.11 3.38
N LEU A 91 -33.06 -2.23 2.05
CA LEU A 91 -34.15 -1.92 1.11
C LEU A 91 -35.25 -2.97 1.16
N GLU A 92 -34.89 -4.24 1.23
CA GLU A 92 -35.83 -5.35 1.32
C GLU A 92 -36.64 -5.32 2.64
N GLY A 93 -36.01 -4.87 3.73
CA GLY A 93 -36.69 -4.61 5.01
C GLY A 93 -37.65 -3.42 5.00
N LEU A 94 -37.53 -2.48 4.06
CA LEU A 94 -38.42 -1.33 3.90
C LEU A 94 -39.64 -1.66 3.01
N ASP A 95 -39.47 -2.53 2.02
CA ASP A 95 -40.55 -3.01 1.14
C ASP A 95 -41.48 -4.03 1.85
N GLY A 96 -41.04 -4.60 2.98
CA GLY A 96 -41.84 -5.52 3.81
C GLY A 96 -42.74 -4.83 4.85
N ASP A 97 -42.67 -3.50 4.98
CA ASP A 97 -43.35 -2.70 6.01
C ASP A 97 -44.36 -1.70 5.37
N GLU A 98 -44.99 -2.06 4.25
CA GLU A 98 -46.19 -1.39 3.74
C GLU A 98 -47.45 -1.91 4.48
N PRO A 99 -48.26 -1.04 5.15
CA PRO A 99 -49.52 -1.41 5.80
C PRO A 99 -50.68 -1.71 4.84
#